data_AF-A0A5E7VMK3-F1
#
_entry.id   AF-A0A5E7VMK3-F1
#
_cell.length_a   1.000
_cell.length_b   1.000
_cell.length_c   1.000
_cell.angle_alpha   90.00
_cell.angle_beta   90.00
_cell.angle_gamma   90.00
#
_symmetry.space_group_name_H-M   'P 1'
#
loop_
_entity.id
_entity.type
_entity.pdbx_description
1 polymer ?
#
loop_
_entity_poly.entity_id
_entity_poly.type
_entity_poly.pdbx_seq_one_letter_code
_entity_poly.pdbx_strand_id
1 'polypeptide(L)'
;MQNPEAHRETLHEMAAALFDEGLIDQLERFDMNEMADAAYWHTVEELQNSPDHYRGASTYKVVQVTGGKLLGTISRSIFNFATDEPRGASSSYDGKVYSDTDGVRLTLGLSRKIGKITGLILEMNGREYRLIESERVIDSVDYKPIDDPDTYRALVDAAQIAYEERNLRAFEKVRPHIESAAFCLCPACLDQFGESEGCHVCAGKGFVTNPNMGLG
;
A
#
# COMPACT_ATOMS: atom_id res chain seq x y z
N MET A 1 0.07 10.77 1.82
CA MET A 1 0.43 10.23 3.16
C MET A 1 0.58 8.71 3.05
N GLN A 2 1.62 8.08 3.61
CA GLN A 2 1.91 6.63 3.40
C GLN A 2 1.22 5.69 4.40
N ASN A 3 0.82 6.17 5.58
CA ASN A 3 0.11 5.39 6.60
C ASN A 3 -0.89 6.29 7.35
N PRO A 4 -2.14 6.42 6.84
CA PRO A 4 -3.16 7.27 7.46
C PRO A 4 -3.61 6.76 8.84
N GLU A 5 -3.60 5.45 9.09
CA GLU A 5 -3.95 4.85 10.38
C GLU A 5 -3.00 5.28 11.49
N ALA A 6 -1.68 5.09 11.27
CA ALA A 6 -0.69 5.45 12.27
C ALA A 6 -0.71 6.96 12.57
N HIS A 7 -1.00 7.78 11.56
CA HIS A 7 -1.14 9.22 11.76
C HIS A 7 -2.36 9.56 12.62
N ARG A 8 -3.52 8.96 12.31
CA ARG A 8 -4.74 9.09 13.12
C ARG A 8 -4.49 8.65 14.57
N GLU A 9 -3.90 7.48 14.78
CA GLU A 9 -3.59 6.97 16.12
C GLU A 9 -2.70 7.94 16.90
N THR A 10 -1.65 8.46 16.25
CA THR A 10 -0.78 9.49 16.85
C THR A 10 -1.58 10.74 17.26
N LEU A 11 -2.51 11.22 16.42
CA LEU A 11 -3.35 12.38 16.75
C LEU A 11 -4.28 12.12 17.95
N HIS A 12 -4.86 10.91 18.03
CA HIS A 12 -5.67 10.50 19.18
C HIS A 12 -4.83 10.41 20.46
N GLU A 13 -3.63 9.85 20.39
CA GLU A 13 -2.68 9.80 21.52
C GLU A 13 -2.29 11.20 21.99
N MET A 14 -2.01 12.11 21.06
CA MET A 14 -1.71 13.51 21.37
C MET A 14 -2.89 14.21 22.04
N ALA A 15 -4.11 14.04 21.54
CA ALA A 15 -5.31 14.60 22.15
C ALA A 15 -5.57 14.03 23.56
N ALA A 16 -5.31 12.74 23.76
CA ALA A 16 -5.38 12.12 25.09
C ALA A 16 -4.35 12.71 26.05
N ALA A 17 -3.10 12.89 25.61
CA ALA A 17 -2.05 13.50 26.43
C ALA A 17 -2.38 14.94 26.83
N LEU A 18 -2.88 15.77 25.90
CA LEU A 18 -3.30 17.15 26.20
C LEU A 18 -4.43 17.20 27.23
N PHE A 19 -5.37 16.26 27.16
CA PHE A 19 -6.46 16.15 28.12
C PHE A 19 -5.96 15.71 29.51
N ASP A 20 -5.08 14.72 29.56
CA ASP A 20 -4.49 14.22 30.81
C ASP A 20 -3.63 15.29 31.50
N GLU A 21 -3.01 16.19 30.73
CA GLU A 21 -2.30 17.37 31.24
C GLU A 21 -3.24 18.53 31.63
N GLY A 22 -4.55 18.40 31.39
CA GLY A 22 -5.54 19.43 31.68
C GLY A 22 -5.43 20.69 30.79
N LEU A 23 -4.77 20.56 29.64
CA LEU A 23 -4.61 21.66 28.67
C LEU A 23 -5.83 21.87 27.79
N ILE A 24 -6.65 20.83 27.65
CA ILE A 24 -7.93 20.85 26.92
C ILE A 24 -9.03 20.19 27.74
N ASP A 25 -10.27 20.57 27.49
CA ASP A 25 -11.44 19.95 28.10
C ASP A 25 -11.95 18.72 27.31
N GLN A 26 -13.00 18.09 27.82
CA GLN A 26 -13.58 16.88 27.22
C GLN A 26 -14.22 17.15 25.85
N LEU A 27 -14.80 18.33 25.65
CA LEU A 27 -15.43 18.71 24.38
C LEU A 27 -14.35 18.99 23.33
N GLU A 28 -13.30 19.73 23.71
CA GLU A 28 -12.16 19.99 22.83
C GLU A 28 -11.45 18.69 22.41
N ARG A 29 -11.28 17.73 23.34
CA ARG A 29 -10.76 16.40 23.00
C ARG A 29 -11.66 15.67 22.00
N PHE A 30 -12.98 15.76 22.17
CA PHE A 30 -13.93 15.15 21.24
C PHE A 30 -13.81 15.76 19.84
N ASP A 31 -13.78 17.09 19.75
CA ASP A 31 -13.64 17.81 18.48
C ASP A 31 -12.32 17.48 17.77
N MET A 32 -11.21 17.40 18.51
CA MET A 32 -9.91 17.01 17.97
C MET A 32 -9.92 15.58 17.40
N ASN A 33 -10.56 14.65 18.09
CA ASN A 33 -10.71 13.27 17.63
C ASN A 33 -11.58 13.17 16.38
N GLU A 34 -12.70 13.91 16.33
CA GLU A 34 -13.56 13.97 15.14
C GLU A 34 -12.82 14.56 13.93
N MET A 35 -12.00 15.59 14.13
CA MET A 35 -11.17 16.15 13.06
C MET A 35 -10.12 15.14 12.55
N ALA A 36 -9.49 14.38 13.46
CA ALA A 36 -8.55 13.33 13.08
C ALA A 36 -9.25 12.23 12.26
N ASP A 37 -10.45 11.85 12.66
CA ASP A 37 -11.25 10.83 11.97
C ASP A 37 -11.74 11.32 10.60
N ALA A 38 -12.14 12.60 10.49
CA ALA A 38 -12.51 13.22 9.22
C ALA A 38 -11.32 13.32 8.24
N ALA A 39 -10.15 13.74 8.75
CA ALA A 39 -8.93 13.79 7.95
C ALA A 39 -8.50 12.39 7.46
N TYR A 40 -8.68 11.37 8.31
CA TYR A 40 -8.48 9.98 7.93
C TYR A 40 -9.42 9.57 6.79
N TRP A 41 -10.73 9.79 6.92
CA TRP A 41 -11.71 9.44 5.89
C TRP A 41 -11.41 10.10 4.55
N HIS A 42 -11.09 11.40 4.55
CA HIS A 42 -10.70 12.11 3.35
C HIS A 42 -9.46 11.49 2.68
N THR A 43 -8.46 11.11 3.48
CA THR A 43 -7.24 10.47 2.94
C THR A 43 -7.53 9.09 2.37
N VAL A 44 -8.43 8.33 3.02
CA VAL A 44 -8.84 7.00 2.55
C VAL A 44 -9.51 7.08 1.19
N GLU A 45 -10.41 8.03 0.99
CA GLU A 45 -11.08 8.24 -0.30
C GLU A 45 -10.06 8.55 -1.41
N GLU A 46 -9.04 9.35 -1.12
CA GLU A 46 -7.96 9.62 -2.07
C GLU A 46 -7.08 8.39 -2.36
N LEU A 47 -6.78 7.59 -1.34
CA LEU A 47 -5.90 6.42 -1.46
C LEU A 47 -6.55 5.24 -2.17
N GLN A 48 -7.85 5.00 -1.96
CA GLN A 48 -8.59 3.98 -2.72
C GLN A 48 -8.53 4.22 -4.23
N ASN A 49 -8.39 5.49 -4.64
CA ASN A 49 -8.28 5.90 -6.03
C ASN A 49 -6.83 5.86 -6.57
N SER A 50 -5.83 5.52 -5.76
CA SER A 50 -4.40 5.51 -6.13
C SER A 50 -3.71 4.19 -5.76
N PRO A 51 -3.98 3.08 -6.51
CA PRO A 51 -3.49 1.74 -6.15
C PRO A 51 -1.96 1.56 -6.28
N ASP A 52 -1.28 2.46 -6.98
CA ASP A 52 0.09 2.26 -7.45
C ASP A 52 1.15 2.86 -6.51
N HIS A 53 1.08 2.56 -5.22
CA HIS A 53 2.06 3.07 -4.25
C HIS A 53 2.94 1.97 -3.66
N TYR A 54 4.23 2.26 -3.55
CA TYR A 54 5.17 1.42 -2.81
C TYR A 54 4.81 1.39 -1.32
N ARG A 55 4.72 0.19 -0.75
CA ARG A 55 4.38 -0.06 0.65
C ARG A 55 5.55 -0.77 1.34
N GLY A 56 6.07 -0.16 2.41
CA GLY A 56 7.20 -0.72 3.16
C GLY A 56 6.92 -2.06 3.83
N ALA A 57 5.65 -2.40 4.10
CA ALA A 57 5.24 -3.67 4.71
C ALA A 57 5.15 -4.84 3.71
N SER A 58 5.37 -4.58 2.41
CA SER A 58 5.24 -5.57 1.35
C SER A 58 6.58 -6.18 0.93
N THR A 59 6.49 -7.35 0.31
CA THR A 59 7.57 -8.03 -0.39
C THR A 59 7.35 -7.92 -1.90
N TYR A 60 8.30 -7.34 -2.61
CA TYR A 60 8.29 -7.12 -4.06
C TYR A 60 9.38 -7.92 -4.76
N LYS A 61 9.03 -8.54 -5.90
CA LYS A 61 10.00 -8.99 -6.90
C LYS A 61 10.37 -7.81 -7.79
N VAL A 62 11.66 -7.59 -7.98
CA VAL A 62 12.18 -6.51 -8.83
C VAL A 62 12.51 -7.09 -10.20
N VAL A 63 11.66 -6.83 -11.19
CA VAL A 63 11.73 -7.45 -12.51
C VAL A 63 12.00 -6.39 -13.58
N GLN A 64 12.98 -6.61 -14.45
CA GLN A 64 13.30 -5.67 -15.52
C GLN A 64 12.11 -5.53 -16.48
N VAL A 65 11.68 -4.28 -16.75
CA VAL A 65 10.56 -4.00 -17.66
C VAL A 65 10.88 -4.54 -19.06
N THR A 66 12.11 -4.31 -19.52
CA THR A 66 12.63 -4.88 -20.77
C THR A 66 13.24 -6.26 -20.49
N GLY A 67 12.57 -7.32 -20.95
CA GLY A 67 13.10 -8.69 -20.94
C GLY A 67 12.77 -9.55 -19.71
N GLY A 68 12.03 -9.03 -18.72
CA GLY A 68 11.45 -9.84 -17.64
C GLY A 68 12.45 -10.49 -16.69
N LYS A 69 13.72 -10.06 -16.71
CA LYS A 69 14.76 -10.64 -15.86
C LYS A 69 14.58 -10.21 -14.41
N LEU A 70 14.55 -11.17 -13.49
CA LEU A 70 14.55 -10.90 -12.06
C LEU A 70 15.91 -10.32 -11.63
N LEU A 71 15.89 -9.13 -11.05
CA LEU A 71 17.05 -8.49 -10.45
C LEU A 71 17.25 -8.92 -9.00
N GLY A 72 16.15 -9.04 -8.24
CA GLY A 72 16.19 -9.28 -6.81
C GLY A 72 14.82 -9.15 -6.15
N THR A 73 14.84 -9.05 -4.83
CA THR A 73 13.65 -8.95 -3.98
C THR A 73 13.79 -7.81 -3.00
N ILE A 74 12.74 -7.01 -2.83
CA ILE A 74 12.61 -6.02 -1.76
C ILE A 74 11.62 -6.59 -0.75
N SER A 75 12.07 -7.01 0.43
CA SER A 75 11.19 -7.44 1.53
C SER A 75 11.34 -6.49 2.68
N ARG A 76 10.26 -5.87 3.15
CA ARG A 76 10.27 -4.97 4.33
C ARG A 76 11.30 -3.85 4.19
N SER A 77 11.31 -3.24 3.00
CA SER A 77 12.30 -2.22 2.58
C SER A 77 13.76 -2.69 2.53
N ILE A 78 14.05 -3.98 2.65
CA ILE A 78 15.38 -4.55 2.49
C ILE A 78 15.49 -5.14 1.08
N PHE A 79 16.47 -4.68 0.31
CA PHE A 79 16.76 -5.19 -1.03
C PHE A 79 17.87 -6.23 -0.99
N ASN A 80 17.65 -7.33 -1.70
CA ASN A 80 18.65 -8.38 -1.97
C ASN A 80 18.65 -8.71 -3.46
N PHE A 81 19.84 -8.87 -4.06
CA PHE A 81 19.97 -9.36 -5.43
C PHE A 81 19.59 -10.84 -5.52
N ALA A 82 19.11 -11.26 -6.70
CA ALA A 82 18.75 -12.65 -6.96
C ALA A 82 19.97 -13.59 -7.14
N THR A 83 21.17 -13.04 -7.36
CA THR A 83 22.40 -13.80 -7.59
C THR A 83 23.31 -13.82 -6.36
N ASP A 84 23.76 -15.02 -5.97
CA ASP A 84 24.67 -15.29 -4.84
C ASP A 84 26.15 -15.00 -5.15
N GLU A 85 26.49 -13.91 -5.84
CA GLU A 85 27.91 -13.55 -5.97
C GLU A 85 28.52 -13.36 -4.56
N PRO A 86 29.71 -13.94 -4.29
CA PRO A 86 30.19 -14.15 -2.93
C PRO A 86 30.30 -12.81 -2.19
N ARG A 87 29.45 -12.69 -1.18
CA ARG A 87 29.30 -11.51 -0.33
C ARG A 87 30.63 -11.25 0.37
N GLY A 88 31.32 -10.18 -0.03
CA GLY A 88 32.39 -9.62 0.78
C GLY A 88 31.82 -9.34 2.17
N ALA A 89 32.39 -9.96 3.20
CA ALA A 89 31.85 -9.97 4.55
C ALA A 89 31.48 -8.56 5.03
N SER A 90 30.20 -8.29 5.31
CA SER A 90 29.73 -7.42 6.41
C SER A 90 28.20 -7.19 6.47
N SER A 91 27.44 -7.19 5.37
CA SER A 91 26.00 -6.85 5.44
C SER A 91 25.07 -8.04 5.20
N SER A 92 24.05 -8.18 6.04
CA SER A 92 22.96 -9.16 5.87
C SER A 92 22.02 -8.84 4.71
N TYR A 93 22.21 -7.69 4.06
CA TYR A 93 21.43 -7.19 2.94
C TYR A 93 22.28 -6.38 1.94
N ASP A 94 21.81 -6.28 0.69
CA ASP A 94 22.51 -5.54 -0.37
C ASP A 94 22.12 -4.05 -0.41
N GLY A 95 20.86 -3.76 -0.09
CA GLY A 95 20.35 -2.39 -0.03
C GLY A 95 19.17 -2.20 0.90
N LYS A 96 18.82 -0.94 1.12
CA LYS A 96 17.63 -0.54 1.86
C LYS A 96 16.88 0.55 1.10
N VAL A 97 15.56 0.42 1.09
CA VAL A 97 14.63 1.41 0.58
C VAL A 97 14.31 2.39 1.71
N TYR A 98 14.41 3.67 1.40
CA TYR A 98 14.04 4.76 2.29
C TYR A 98 12.96 5.60 1.63
N SER A 99 11.93 5.95 2.39
CA SER A 99 10.95 6.98 2.02
C SER A 99 11.41 8.29 2.64
N ASP A 100 11.68 9.31 1.82
CA ASP A 100 11.97 10.68 2.27
C ASP A 100 11.02 11.68 1.58
N THR A 101 11.18 12.96 1.88
CA THR A 101 10.38 14.05 1.27
C THR A 101 10.54 14.15 -0.25
N ASP A 102 11.62 13.60 -0.82
CA ASP A 102 11.86 13.58 -2.26
C ASP A 102 11.32 12.29 -2.94
N GLY A 103 10.67 11.43 -2.15
CA GLY A 103 10.04 10.19 -2.60
C GLY A 103 10.73 8.93 -2.06
N VAL A 104 10.47 7.81 -2.72
CA VAL A 104 10.98 6.50 -2.29
C VAL A 104 12.27 6.21 -3.07
N ARG A 105 13.34 5.82 -2.36
CA ARG A 105 14.67 5.61 -2.95
C ARG A 105 15.33 4.33 -2.47
N LEU A 106 15.97 3.63 -3.39
CA LEU A 106 16.84 2.50 -3.08
C LEU A 106 18.28 2.97 -2.85
N THR A 107 18.87 2.54 -1.75
CA THR A 107 20.25 2.84 -1.35
C THR A 107 21.04 1.56 -1.15
N LEU A 108 22.23 1.45 -1.73
CA LEU A 108 23.18 0.37 -1.43
C LEU A 108 24.21 0.84 -0.40
N GLY A 109 24.47 0.02 0.62
CA GLY A 109 25.38 0.37 1.71
C GLY A 109 24.92 1.61 2.50
N LEU A 110 25.88 2.35 3.07
CA LEU A 110 25.59 3.43 4.03
C LEU A 110 25.09 4.74 3.40
N SER A 111 25.28 5.00 2.10
CA SER A 111 24.91 6.32 1.52
C SER A 111 24.74 6.37 0.00
N ARG A 112 24.92 5.27 -0.74
CA ARG A 112 24.87 5.33 -2.21
C ARG A 112 23.42 5.23 -2.68
N LYS A 113 22.79 6.38 -2.91
CA LYS A 113 21.49 6.47 -3.59
C LYS A 113 21.68 5.97 -5.03
N ILE A 114 21.02 4.87 -5.38
CA ILE A 114 21.21 4.20 -6.67
C ILE A 114 19.96 4.15 -7.54
N GLY A 115 18.77 4.30 -6.95
CA GLY A 115 17.53 4.25 -7.71
C GLY A 115 16.38 4.97 -7.04
N LYS A 116 15.44 5.44 -7.86
CA LYS A 116 14.22 6.12 -7.44
C LYS A 116 13.03 5.20 -7.72
N ILE A 117 12.14 5.06 -6.75
CA ILE A 117 10.88 4.34 -6.90
C ILE A 117 9.77 5.38 -7.09
N THR A 118 9.10 5.31 -8.23
CA THR A 118 7.90 6.11 -8.54
C THR A 118 6.75 5.14 -8.75
N GLY A 119 5.77 5.19 -7.86
CA GLY A 119 4.73 4.17 -7.75
C GLY A 119 5.32 2.76 -7.54
N LEU A 120 5.10 1.86 -8.50
CA LEU A 120 5.67 0.50 -8.51
C LEU A 120 6.78 0.31 -9.57
N ILE A 121 7.42 1.40 -10.01
CA ILE A 121 8.56 1.36 -10.93
C ILE A 121 9.83 1.86 -10.21
N LEU A 122 10.86 1.03 -10.19
CA LEU A 122 12.22 1.37 -9.78
C LEU A 122 13.06 1.74 -11.01
N GLU A 123 13.51 2.98 -11.06
CA GLU A 123 14.51 3.43 -12.03
C GLU A 123 15.91 3.34 -11.40
N MET A 124 16.82 2.60 -12.04
CA MET A 124 18.20 2.43 -11.58
C MET A 124 19.15 2.29 -12.79
N ASN A 125 20.21 3.11 -12.83
CA ASN A 125 21.23 3.10 -13.89
C ASN A 125 20.65 3.18 -15.32
N GLY A 126 19.62 4.01 -15.52
CA GLY A 126 18.96 4.18 -16.83
C GLY A 126 18.13 2.97 -17.28
N ARG A 127 17.80 2.05 -16.36
CA ARG A 127 16.90 0.92 -16.60
C ARG A 127 15.71 1.00 -15.65
N GLU A 128 14.56 0.58 -16.15
CA GLU A 128 13.34 0.48 -15.38
C GLU A 128 13.08 -0.96 -14.95
N TYR A 129 12.67 -1.11 -13.70
CA TYR A 129 12.27 -2.36 -13.09
C TYR A 129 10.89 -2.20 -12.48
N ARG A 130 10.00 -3.15 -12.77
CA ARG A 130 8.68 -3.24 -12.13
C ARG A 130 8.80 -3.94 -10.78
N LEU A 131 8.12 -3.39 -9.79
CA LEU A 131 7.96 -3.96 -8.46
C LEU A 131 6.65 -4.76 -8.45
N ILE A 132 6.77 -6.08 -8.47
CA ILE A 132 5.60 -6.97 -8.42
C ILE A 132 5.41 -7.42 -6.97
N GLU A 133 4.32 -6.99 -6.35
CA GLU A 133 3.99 -7.42 -5.00
C GLU A 133 3.73 -8.92 -4.96
N SER A 134 4.32 -9.60 -3.98
CA SER A 134 4.22 -11.05 -3.82
C SER A 134 3.67 -11.46 -2.47
N GLU A 135 3.91 -10.67 -1.43
CA GLU A 135 3.44 -10.89 -0.06
C GLU A 135 3.30 -9.54 0.65
N ARG A 136 2.45 -9.48 1.67
CA ARG A 136 2.29 -8.31 2.56
C ARG A 136 2.09 -8.77 3.99
N VAL A 137 2.77 -8.13 4.93
CA VAL A 137 2.50 -8.31 6.36
C VAL A 137 1.27 -7.48 6.74
N ILE A 138 0.22 -8.15 7.22
CA ILE A 138 -0.99 -7.53 7.78
C ILE A 138 -1.20 -8.16 9.15
N ASP A 139 -1.34 -7.35 10.20
CA ASP A 139 -1.50 -7.83 11.59
C ASP A 139 -0.45 -8.89 12.01
N SER A 140 0.81 -8.68 11.63
CA SER A 140 1.95 -9.59 11.88
C SER A 140 1.89 -10.94 11.16
N VAL A 141 0.98 -11.12 10.20
CA VAL A 141 0.85 -12.33 9.40
C VAL A 141 1.19 -12.01 7.94
N ASP A 142 1.98 -12.88 7.29
CA ASP A 142 2.29 -12.77 5.87
C ASP A 142 1.10 -13.27 5.03
N TYR A 143 0.49 -12.38 4.27
CA TYR A 143 -0.57 -12.67 3.32
C TYR A 143 -0.06 -12.59 1.89
N LYS A 144 -0.52 -13.51 1.05
CA LYS A 144 -0.36 -13.41 -0.40
C LYS A 144 -1.47 -12.53 -0.99
N PRO A 145 -1.21 -11.87 -2.13
CA PRO A 145 -2.25 -11.23 -2.91
C PRO A 145 -3.45 -12.13 -3.13
N ILE A 146 -4.65 -11.60 -2.86
CA ILE A 146 -5.90 -12.30 -3.16
C ILE A 146 -6.05 -12.40 -4.67
N ASP A 147 -6.13 -13.64 -5.16
CA ASP A 147 -6.27 -13.98 -6.57
C ASP A 147 -7.64 -14.61 -6.91
N ASP A 148 -8.48 -14.83 -5.89
CA ASP A 148 -9.86 -15.29 -6.05
C ASP A 148 -10.84 -14.10 -6.21
N PRO A 149 -11.56 -14.01 -7.35
CA PRO A 149 -12.49 -12.91 -7.63
C PRO A 149 -13.63 -12.79 -6.62
N ASP A 150 -14.15 -13.92 -6.11
CA ASP A 150 -15.30 -13.94 -5.20
C ASP A 150 -14.89 -13.45 -3.81
N THR A 151 -13.73 -13.88 -3.33
CA THR A 151 -13.10 -13.39 -2.09
C THR A 151 -12.81 -11.89 -2.18
N TYR A 152 -12.28 -11.43 -3.32
CA TYR A 152 -12.05 -10.01 -3.55
C TYR A 152 -13.37 -9.21 -3.48
N ARG A 153 -14.42 -9.68 -4.17
CA ARG A 153 -15.75 -9.04 -4.14
C ARG A 153 -16.31 -8.96 -2.73
N ALA A 154 -16.25 -10.07 -1.98
CA ALA A 154 -16.73 -10.10 -0.59
C ALA A 154 -16.01 -9.10 0.32
N LEU A 155 -14.71 -8.89 0.11
CA LEU A 155 -13.95 -7.89 0.86
C LEU A 155 -14.31 -6.45 0.45
N VAL A 156 -14.48 -6.18 -0.84
CA VAL A 156 -14.96 -4.87 -1.32
C VAL A 156 -16.33 -4.54 -0.73
N ASP A 157 -17.27 -5.48 -0.76
CA ASP A 157 -18.60 -5.31 -0.17
C ASP A 157 -18.52 -5.09 1.35
N ALA A 158 -17.67 -5.84 2.06
CA ALA A 158 -17.45 -5.66 3.49
C ALA A 158 -16.83 -4.29 3.82
N ALA A 159 -15.92 -3.79 2.99
CA ALA A 159 -15.35 -2.45 3.13
C ALA A 159 -16.40 -1.37 2.88
N GLN A 160 -17.27 -1.54 1.88
CA GLN A 160 -18.38 -0.63 1.60
C GLN A 160 -19.36 -0.56 2.79
N ILE A 161 -19.77 -1.70 3.34
CA ILE A 161 -20.64 -1.75 4.53
C ILE A 161 -19.95 -1.06 5.71
N ALA A 162 -18.67 -1.35 5.96
CA ALA A 162 -17.93 -0.72 7.05
C ALA A 162 -17.81 0.80 6.88
N TYR A 163 -17.65 1.29 5.64
CA TYR A 163 -17.67 2.71 5.34
C TYR A 163 -19.04 3.33 5.63
N GLU A 164 -20.12 2.73 5.15
CA GLU A 164 -21.50 3.20 5.34
C GLU A 164 -21.92 3.24 6.82
N GLU A 165 -21.52 2.23 7.59
CA GLU A 165 -21.75 2.16 9.04
C GLU A 165 -20.80 3.06 9.86
N ARG A 166 -19.85 3.75 9.21
CA ARG A 166 -18.75 4.48 9.86
C ARG A 166 -17.93 3.62 10.82
N ASN A 167 -17.86 2.32 10.57
CA ASN A 167 -17.11 1.36 11.36
C ASN A 167 -15.63 1.33 10.93
N LEU A 168 -14.90 2.34 11.39
CA LEU A 168 -13.48 2.57 11.08
C LEU A 168 -12.60 1.33 11.33
N ARG A 169 -12.80 0.66 12.47
CA ARG A 169 -12.01 -0.53 12.83
C ARG A 169 -12.22 -1.69 11.87
N ALA A 170 -13.44 -1.89 11.38
CA ALA A 170 -13.72 -2.92 10.39
C ALA A 170 -13.10 -2.55 9.04
N PHE A 171 -13.21 -1.28 8.65
CA PHE A 171 -12.66 -0.77 7.41
C PHE A 171 -11.11 -0.88 7.38
N GLU A 172 -10.43 -0.45 8.44
CA GLU A 172 -8.97 -0.53 8.61
C GLU A 172 -8.45 -1.97 8.49
N LYS A 173 -9.22 -2.96 8.95
CA LYS A 173 -8.83 -4.38 8.85
C LYS A 173 -8.96 -4.92 7.43
N VAL A 174 -10.00 -4.52 6.71
CA VAL A 174 -10.30 -5.06 5.37
C VAL A 174 -9.44 -4.40 4.29
N ARG A 175 -9.17 -3.10 4.41
CA ARG A 175 -8.48 -2.30 3.38
C ARG A 175 -7.12 -2.87 2.95
N PRO A 176 -6.20 -3.26 3.85
CA PRO A 176 -4.89 -3.77 3.46
C PRO A 176 -4.96 -5.03 2.59
N HIS A 177 -6.02 -5.84 2.77
CA HIS A 177 -6.26 -7.04 1.96
C HIS A 177 -6.70 -6.66 0.55
N ILE A 178 -7.70 -5.78 0.39
CA ILE A 178 -8.15 -5.25 -0.91
C ILE A 178 -6.98 -4.63 -1.67
N GLU A 179 -6.19 -3.79 -0.99
CA GLU A 179 -5.03 -3.12 -1.55
C GLU A 179 -3.88 -4.06 -1.97
N SER A 180 -3.86 -5.28 -1.44
CA SER A 180 -2.88 -6.31 -1.79
C SER A 180 -3.39 -7.27 -2.85
N ALA A 181 -4.66 -7.15 -3.29
CA ALA A 181 -5.28 -8.10 -4.19
C ALA A 181 -4.72 -8.01 -5.62
N ALA A 182 -4.77 -9.13 -6.33
CA ALA A 182 -4.48 -9.21 -7.75
C ALA A 182 -5.51 -8.47 -8.62
N PHE A 183 -6.53 -7.87 -8.01
CA PHE A 183 -7.59 -7.12 -8.66
C PHE A 183 -7.55 -5.65 -8.22
N CYS A 184 -8.09 -4.77 -9.06
CA CYS A 184 -8.37 -3.39 -8.72
C CYS A 184 -9.74 -2.99 -9.25
N LEU A 185 -10.34 -1.94 -8.69
CA LEU A 185 -11.58 -1.39 -9.20
C LEU A 185 -11.44 -1.02 -10.68
N CYS A 186 -12.50 -1.23 -11.45
CA CYS A 186 -12.50 -0.94 -12.86
C CYS A 186 -12.33 0.57 -13.04
N PRO A 187 -11.28 1.04 -13.76
CA PRO A 187 -11.06 2.48 -13.92
C PRO A 187 -12.16 3.16 -14.75
N ALA A 188 -12.99 2.39 -15.46
CA ALA A 188 -14.04 2.92 -16.33
C ALA A 188 -15.40 3.09 -15.64
N CYS A 189 -15.76 2.21 -14.69
CA CYS A 189 -17.04 2.30 -13.98
C CYS A 189 -16.90 2.46 -12.47
N LEU A 190 -15.70 2.26 -11.91
CA LEU A 190 -15.40 2.34 -10.48
C LEU A 190 -16.33 1.48 -9.60
N ASP A 191 -16.86 0.38 -10.16
CA ASP A 191 -17.89 -0.47 -9.54
C ASP A 191 -19.20 0.27 -9.17
N GLN A 192 -19.47 1.40 -9.82
CA GLN A 192 -20.73 2.11 -9.66
C GLN A 192 -21.86 1.28 -10.26
N PHE A 193 -22.89 0.99 -9.45
CA PHE A 193 -23.99 0.09 -9.79
C PHE A 193 -24.55 0.32 -11.20
N GLY A 194 -24.89 1.56 -11.54
CA GLY A 194 -25.47 1.91 -12.85
C GLY A 194 -24.51 1.87 -14.04
N GLU A 195 -23.20 2.02 -13.82
CA GLU A 195 -22.19 2.01 -14.89
C GLU A 195 -21.57 0.61 -15.09
N SER A 196 -21.62 -0.23 -14.05
CA SER A 196 -21.01 -1.55 -14.06
C SER A 196 -21.71 -2.52 -15.03
N GLU A 197 -23.05 -2.58 -15.03
CA GLU A 197 -23.85 -3.57 -15.79
C GLU A 197 -23.59 -3.53 -17.31
N GLY A 198 -23.23 -2.37 -17.86
CA GLY A 198 -22.89 -2.18 -19.27
C GLY A 198 -21.39 -2.02 -19.56
N CYS A 199 -20.53 -2.13 -18.55
CA CYS A 199 -19.12 -1.80 -18.70
C CYS A 199 -18.38 -2.89 -19.51
N HIS A 200 -17.96 -2.54 -20.72
CA HIS A 200 -17.17 -3.43 -21.59
C HIS A 200 -15.77 -3.74 -21.05
N VAL A 201 -15.22 -2.90 -20.16
CA VAL A 201 -13.87 -3.04 -19.60
C VAL A 201 -13.82 -4.14 -18.53
N CYS A 202 -14.82 -4.19 -17.64
CA CYS A 202 -14.89 -5.20 -16.58
C CYS A 202 -15.95 -6.29 -16.86
N ALA A 203 -16.68 -6.19 -17.98
CA ALA A 203 -17.76 -7.11 -18.34
C ALA A 203 -18.80 -7.29 -17.23
N GLY A 204 -19.24 -6.18 -16.60
CA GLY A 204 -20.21 -6.24 -15.50
C GLY A 204 -19.62 -6.50 -14.12
N LYS A 205 -18.33 -6.83 -14.01
CA LYS A 205 -17.72 -7.25 -12.74
C LYS A 205 -17.30 -6.11 -11.83
N GLY A 206 -17.30 -4.86 -12.27
CA GLY A 206 -16.89 -3.70 -11.45
C GLY A 206 -15.40 -3.61 -11.12
N PHE A 207 -14.63 -4.69 -11.30
CA PHE A 207 -13.19 -4.75 -11.09
C PHE A 207 -12.47 -5.46 -12.24
N VAL A 208 -11.17 -5.26 -12.34
CA VAL A 208 -10.28 -5.86 -13.35
C VAL A 208 -9.03 -6.43 -12.67
N THR A 209 -8.28 -7.28 -13.37
CA THR A 209 -6.98 -7.73 -12.88
C THR A 209 -6.00 -6.56 -12.86
N ASN A 210 -5.26 -6.42 -11.77
CA ASN A 210 -4.31 -5.33 -11.58
C ASN A 210 -3.13 -5.49 -12.57
N PRO A 211 -2.86 -4.53 -13.46
CA PRO A 211 -1.80 -4.63 -14.46
C PRO A 211 -0.38 -4.66 -13.84
N ASN A 212 -0.25 -4.24 -12.58
CA ASN A 212 1.02 -4.24 -11.85
C ASN A 212 1.30 -5.57 -11.12
N MET A 213 0.27 -6.39 -10.93
CA MET A 213 0.40 -7.80 -10.55
C MET A 213 0.75 -8.57 -11.81
N GLY A 214 2.04 -8.64 -12.14
CA GLY A 214 2.51 -9.39 -13.31
C GLY A 214 1.95 -10.82 -13.27
N LEU A 215 0.93 -11.07 -14.09
CA LEU A 215 0.45 -12.42 -14.35
C LEU A 215 1.61 -13.19 -14.99
N GLY A 216 1.88 -14.38 -14.44
CA GLY A 216 2.84 -15.32 -15.02
C GLY A 216 2.50 -15.69 -16.46
#